data_AF-A0A5M9UHS2-F1
#
_entry.id   AF-A0A5M9UHS2-F1
#
_cell.length_a   1.000
_cell.length_b   1.000
_cell.length_c   1.000
_cell.angle_alpha   90.00
_cell.angle_beta   90.00
_cell.angle_gamma   90.00
#
_symmetry.space_group_name_H-M   'P 1'
#
loop_
_entity.id
_entity.type
_entity.pdbx_description
1 polymer ?
#
loop_
_entity_poly.entity_id
_entity_poly.type
_entity_poly.pdbx_seq_one_letter_code
_entity_poly.pdbx_strand_id
1 'polypeptide(L)'
;MRQKDEQWEKEIRKGPFASSPFTEDHKRKVLQQVEWMKKSEEGSKGDRSEDSSRSSRPFRPQVGNVSHKRRPRRGLLVAGTGTLVIAAGLFLWIWDDGQLVKPVIEQVYPTAALQLSDGLNTNLLTDKMKRNVATTMRDDLGKQIRITKVEDLPVSGRIYVEAGNESEKEYAKIWLDAATGNLREVEMRREMLASELEHRYLRQVSSLLQSIGSTPTLKPASVRRYVSMKQRELEPISYTTLTLENENSYGEIVWQQDKAISITGDLRPDQISQAALADARNAIEALSGKANLDLVRASRSKDDELGKDTVFFSFKDNYFVQMTEGKEGVGYTVGDANHYEQQEIGNIEEMEAYHEKLFNIDESLLRDNVGPIIKKIFNVDFNAYKLHRNAEQLGMVTFELESSTDVFQVEYREDGRIKMITRGEL
;
A
#
# COMPACT_ATOMS: atom_id res chain seq x y z
N MET A 1 46.03 -21.27 -12.95
CA MET A 1 44.68 -21.10 -12.36
C MET A 1 44.02 -22.44 -11.96
N ARG A 2 44.76 -23.42 -11.41
CA ARG A 2 44.17 -24.65 -10.86
C ARG A 2 44.43 -24.88 -9.36
N GLN A 3 45.44 -24.20 -8.79
CA GLN A 3 45.82 -24.39 -7.39
C GLN A 3 44.98 -23.58 -6.38
N LYS A 4 44.19 -22.58 -6.81
CA LYS A 4 43.34 -21.78 -5.90
C LYS A 4 42.01 -22.47 -5.57
N ASP A 5 41.52 -23.36 -6.43
CA ASP A 5 40.20 -23.99 -6.25
C ASP A 5 40.27 -25.19 -5.28
N GLU A 6 41.42 -25.89 -5.20
CA GLU A 6 41.60 -27.02 -4.27
C GLU A 6 41.79 -26.57 -2.79
N GLN A 7 42.20 -25.32 -2.56
CA GLN A 7 42.47 -24.81 -1.22
C GLN A 7 41.18 -24.47 -0.46
N TRP A 8 40.15 -24.03 -1.20
CA TRP A 8 38.82 -23.72 -0.65
C TRP A 8 38.05 -24.98 -0.22
N GLU A 9 38.18 -26.09 -0.97
CA GLU A 9 37.55 -27.38 -0.62
C GLU A 9 38.09 -27.97 0.70
N LYS A 10 39.35 -27.67 1.06
CA LYS A 10 39.94 -28.11 2.34
C LYS A 10 39.49 -27.26 3.54
N GLU A 11 39.09 -26.01 3.32
CA GLU A 11 38.61 -25.11 4.39
C GLU A 11 37.13 -25.35 4.74
N ILE A 12 36.27 -25.68 3.76
CA ILE A 12 34.84 -25.95 4.02
C ILE A 12 34.63 -27.23 4.86
N ARG A 13 35.59 -28.15 4.88
CA ARG A 13 35.56 -29.37 5.70
C ARG A 13 36.04 -29.18 7.15
N LYS A 14 36.50 -27.99 7.56
CA LYS A 14 36.86 -27.68 8.95
C LYS A 14 35.96 -26.59 9.51
N GLY A 15 35.00 -26.99 10.34
CA GLY A 15 33.99 -26.13 10.94
C GLY A 15 32.64 -26.84 11.07
N PRO A 16 31.59 -26.20 11.61
CA PRO A 16 30.33 -26.83 12.01
C PRO A 16 29.52 -27.44 10.85
N PHE A 17 30.03 -27.37 9.62
CA PHE A 17 29.43 -27.88 8.38
C PHE A 17 29.91 -29.28 7.96
N ALA A 18 30.80 -29.92 8.75
CA ALA A 18 31.28 -31.28 8.44
C ALA A 18 30.17 -32.35 8.38
N SER A 19 29.00 -32.08 8.97
CA SER A 19 27.84 -32.98 9.00
C SER A 19 26.71 -32.61 8.03
N SER A 20 26.89 -31.57 7.19
CA SER A 20 25.87 -31.16 6.22
C SER A 20 26.20 -31.75 4.84
N PRO A 21 25.24 -32.39 4.14
CA PRO A 21 25.47 -32.93 2.80
C PRO A 21 25.51 -31.76 1.81
N PHE A 22 26.67 -31.13 1.67
CA PHE A 22 26.91 -30.17 0.60
C PHE A 22 26.95 -30.95 -0.72
N THR A 23 25.81 -31.01 -1.41
CA THR A 23 25.66 -31.72 -2.68
C THR A 23 26.26 -30.89 -3.84
N GLU A 24 26.62 -31.57 -4.93
CA GLU A 24 27.13 -30.91 -6.15
C GLU A 24 26.15 -29.87 -6.73
N ASP A 25 24.85 -30.03 -6.46
CA ASP A 25 23.82 -29.06 -6.83
C ASP A 25 23.93 -27.74 -6.05
N HIS A 26 24.30 -27.81 -4.76
CA HIS A 26 24.59 -26.60 -3.98
C HIS A 26 25.85 -25.89 -4.50
N LYS A 27 26.88 -26.65 -4.87
CA LYS A 27 28.10 -26.11 -5.50
C LYS A 27 27.79 -25.40 -6.82
N ARG A 28 26.95 -26.00 -7.67
CA ARG A 28 26.53 -25.40 -8.95
C ARG A 28 25.75 -24.09 -8.77
N LYS A 29 24.84 -24.02 -7.78
CA LYS A 29 24.07 -22.80 -7.47
C LYS A 29 24.96 -21.66 -6.96
N VAL A 30 25.90 -21.96 -6.08
CA VAL A 30 26.87 -20.97 -5.56
C VAL A 30 27.76 -20.45 -6.69
N LEU A 31 28.23 -21.33 -7.58
CA LEU A 31 29.04 -20.90 -8.73
C LEU A 31 28.26 -20.01 -9.70
N GLN A 32 26.98 -20.31 -9.96
CA GLN A 32 26.11 -19.43 -10.76
C GLN A 32 25.92 -18.06 -10.11
N GLN A 33 25.76 -18.00 -8.79
CA GLN A 33 25.59 -16.74 -8.05
C GLN A 33 26.87 -15.89 -8.08
N VAL A 34 28.05 -16.52 -7.95
CA VAL A 34 29.35 -15.85 -8.07
C VAL A 34 29.60 -15.35 -9.50
N GLU A 35 29.20 -16.11 -10.52
CA GLU A 35 29.33 -15.72 -11.93
C GLU A 35 28.36 -14.58 -12.30
N TRP A 36 27.16 -14.58 -11.70
CA TRP A 36 26.19 -13.48 -11.82
C TRP A 36 26.71 -12.20 -11.16
N MET A 37 27.30 -12.30 -9.95
CA MET A 37 27.92 -11.16 -9.27
C MET A 37 29.10 -10.55 -10.05
N LYS A 38 29.93 -11.39 -10.68
CA LYS A 38 31.04 -10.92 -11.52
C LYS A 38 30.54 -10.18 -12.77
N LYS A 39 29.47 -10.66 -13.40
CA LYS A 39 28.85 -9.98 -14.56
C LYS A 39 28.18 -8.66 -14.16
N SER A 40 27.62 -8.55 -12.97
CA SER A 40 27.07 -7.28 -12.46
C SER A 40 28.15 -6.26 -12.08
N GLU A 41 29.36 -6.68 -11.72
CA GLU A 41 30.48 -5.76 -11.48
C GLU A 41 31.14 -5.26 -12.77
N GLU A 42 31.16 -6.06 -13.85
CA GLU A 42 31.69 -5.64 -15.16
C GLU A 42 30.78 -4.67 -15.92
N GLY A 43 29.47 -4.64 -15.63
CA GLY A 43 28.50 -3.73 -16.26
C GLY A 43 28.45 -2.30 -15.68
N SER A 44 29.17 -2.02 -14.58
CA SER A 44 29.05 -0.75 -13.84
C SER A 44 30.28 0.18 -13.96
N LYS A 45 31.25 -0.12 -14.83
CA LYS A 45 32.42 0.75 -15.06
C LYS A 45 32.67 1.03 -16.54
N GLY A 46 32.24 2.22 -16.97
CA GLY A 46 32.79 2.95 -18.12
C GLY A 46 31.80 3.21 -19.26
N ASP A 47 31.29 4.43 -19.37
CA ASP A 47 31.73 5.33 -20.45
C ASP A 47 31.12 6.74 -20.37
N ARG A 48 32.00 7.71 -20.15
CA ARG A 48 31.85 9.13 -20.49
C ARG A 48 33.21 9.58 -21.02
N SER A 49 33.33 9.82 -22.33
CA SER A 49 33.86 11.07 -22.93
C SER A 49 34.30 10.90 -24.39
N GLU A 50 33.71 11.75 -25.23
CA GLU A 50 34.11 12.38 -26.50
C GLU A 50 35.47 12.11 -27.19
N ASP A 51 35.36 12.05 -28.53
CA ASP A 51 36.21 12.60 -29.61
C ASP A 51 37.66 12.13 -29.86
N SER A 52 37.90 11.50 -31.03
CA SER A 52 38.31 12.23 -32.26
C SER A 52 39.03 11.36 -33.32
N SER A 53 38.51 11.43 -34.56
CA SER A 53 39.24 11.62 -35.84
C SER A 53 40.10 10.50 -36.48
N ARG A 54 39.67 10.03 -37.66
CA ARG A 54 40.23 10.33 -39.01
C ARG A 54 39.91 9.24 -40.04
N SER A 55 39.22 9.61 -41.13
CA SER A 55 39.63 9.26 -42.51
C SER A 55 38.77 10.00 -43.54
N SER A 56 39.44 10.90 -44.28
CA SER A 56 39.28 11.19 -45.71
C SER A 56 38.02 11.89 -46.28
N ARG A 57 38.16 13.23 -46.38
CA ARG A 57 37.56 14.23 -47.31
C ARG A 57 37.65 13.86 -48.82
N PRO A 58 37.21 14.72 -49.78
CA PRO A 58 36.06 15.67 -49.82
C PRO A 58 35.34 15.67 -51.21
N PHE A 59 34.21 16.39 -51.40
CA PHE A 59 34.04 17.42 -52.46
C PHE A 59 32.68 18.16 -52.39
N ARG A 60 32.72 19.40 -52.91
CA ARG A 60 31.88 20.63 -52.84
C ARG A 60 30.34 20.64 -53.08
N PRO A 61 29.69 21.81 -52.79
CA PRO A 61 28.23 22.06 -52.78
C PRO A 61 27.68 22.82 -54.02
N GLN A 62 26.38 22.73 -54.30
CA GLN A 62 25.53 23.67 -55.10
C GLN A 62 24.06 23.51 -54.63
N VAL A 63 23.35 24.52 -54.08
CA VAL A 63 22.70 25.72 -54.67
C VAL A 63 21.50 25.44 -55.60
N GLY A 64 20.32 25.94 -55.17
CA GLY A 64 19.19 26.39 -56.00
C GLY A 64 18.07 25.38 -56.25
N ASN A 65 16.80 25.74 -56.44
CA ASN A 65 16.04 26.98 -56.25
C ASN A 65 14.54 26.65 -56.51
N VAL A 66 13.62 27.44 -55.94
CA VAL A 66 12.30 27.84 -56.52
C VAL A 66 11.06 26.89 -56.45
N SER A 67 10.08 27.36 -55.64
CA SER A 67 8.60 27.49 -55.81
C SER A 67 7.73 26.26 -56.23
N HIS A 68 6.44 26.07 -55.88
CA HIS A 68 5.30 26.95 -55.56
C HIS A 68 4.24 26.25 -54.65
N LYS A 69 3.55 27.08 -53.85
CA LYS A 69 2.13 27.04 -53.44
C LYS A 69 1.43 25.68 -53.18
N ARG A 70 0.93 25.53 -51.94
CA ARG A 70 -0.52 25.55 -51.62
C ARG A 70 -0.74 25.54 -50.10
N ARG A 71 -1.40 26.59 -49.58
CA ARG A 71 -2.12 26.52 -48.30
C ARG A 71 -3.27 25.52 -48.45
N PRO A 72 -3.68 24.87 -47.35
CA PRO A 72 -4.91 25.35 -46.73
C PRO A 72 -4.76 25.58 -45.22
N ARG A 73 -5.34 26.70 -44.78
CA ARG A 73 -5.71 26.95 -43.39
C ARG A 73 -6.82 25.97 -43.01
N ARG A 74 -6.60 25.17 -41.97
CA ARG A 74 -7.57 24.71 -40.96
C ARG A 74 -6.75 24.55 -39.68
N GLY A 75 -6.83 25.53 -38.78
CA GLY A 75 -7.72 25.39 -37.64
C GLY A 75 -7.09 24.41 -36.67
N LEU A 76 -6.05 24.84 -35.95
CA LEU A 76 -5.53 24.09 -34.81
C LEU A 76 -6.65 24.12 -33.76
N LEU A 77 -7.45 23.06 -33.70
CA LEU A 77 -8.08 22.68 -32.45
C LEU A 77 -6.91 22.37 -31.53
N VAL A 78 -6.58 23.33 -30.68
CA VAL A 78 -5.82 23.06 -29.46
C VAL A 78 -6.76 22.22 -28.60
N ALA A 79 -6.80 20.92 -28.89
CA ALA A 79 -7.21 19.93 -27.92
C ALA A 79 -6.17 20.02 -26.81
N GLY A 80 -6.48 20.82 -25.79
CA GLY A 80 -5.73 20.87 -24.57
C GLY A 80 -5.90 19.54 -23.87
N THR A 81 -5.16 18.52 -24.32
CA THR A 81 -4.76 17.42 -23.45
C THR A 81 -3.89 18.06 -22.37
N GLY A 82 -4.53 18.51 -21.30
CA GLY A 82 -3.86 18.92 -20.07
C GLY A 82 -3.23 17.69 -19.46
N THR A 83 -2.10 17.27 -20.01
CA THR A 83 -1.23 16.25 -19.44
C THR A 83 -0.93 16.66 -18.01
N LEU A 84 -1.32 15.80 -17.07
CA LEU A 84 -0.91 15.88 -15.68
C LEU A 84 0.63 16.00 -15.65
N VAL A 85 1.15 17.20 -15.44
CA VAL A 85 2.52 17.38 -14.98
C VAL A 85 2.47 17.23 -13.46
N ILE A 86 2.07 16.05 -13.00
CA ILE A 86 2.44 15.61 -11.66
C ILE A 86 3.93 15.35 -11.76
N ALA A 87 4.71 15.95 -10.86
CA ALA A 87 6.15 15.75 -10.83
C ALA A 87 6.46 14.24 -10.82
N ALA A 88 6.79 13.69 -11.98
CA ALA A 88 6.93 12.26 -12.27
C ALA A 88 8.11 11.59 -11.52
N GLY A 89 8.73 12.29 -10.57
CA GLY A 89 9.86 11.82 -9.78
C GLY A 89 9.49 11.18 -8.44
N LEU A 90 8.22 11.16 -8.04
CA LEU A 90 7.80 10.59 -6.75
C LEU A 90 7.47 9.09 -6.83
N PHE A 91 6.91 8.65 -7.94
CA PHE A 91 6.37 7.30 -8.11
C PHE A 91 7.32 6.43 -8.94
N LEU A 92 8.44 6.02 -8.33
CA LEU A 92 9.22 4.91 -8.87
C LEU A 92 8.53 3.59 -8.50
N TRP A 93 7.78 3.02 -9.45
CA TRP A 93 7.15 1.71 -9.32
C TRP A 93 8.20 0.61 -9.58
N ILE A 94 9.14 0.46 -8.66
CA ILE A 94 10.08 -0.68 -8.67
C ILE A 94 9.71 -1.56 -7.47
N TRP A 95 9.13 -2.72 -7.76
CA TRP A 95 9.05 -3.83 -6.82
C TRP A 95 9.88 -4.97 -7.41
N ASP A 96 11.00 -5.29 -6.78
CA ASP A 96 11.52 -6.65 -6.77
C ASP A 96 11.87 -6.98 -5.32
N ASP A 97 11.47 -8.17 -4.86
CA ASP A 97 11.92 -8.84 -3.62
C ASP A 97 11.32 -8.43 -2.25
N GLY A 98 9.99 -8.35 -2.17
CA GLY A 98 9.27 -8.35 -0.87
C GLY A 98 8.86 -9.75 -0.37
N GLN A 99 9.13 -10.81 -1.14
CA GLN A 99 8.77 -12.17 -0.74
C GLN A 99 9.81 -12.71 0.24
N LEU A 100 9.37 -13.12 1.42
CA LEU A 100 10.23 -13.94 2.27
C LEU A 100 10.50 -15.26 1.53
N VAL A 101 11.76 -15.64 1.38
CA VAL A 101 12.11 -17.01 0.95
C VAL A 101 11.45 -17.94 1.94
N LYS A 102 10.53 -18.82 1.50
CA LYS A 102 9.90 -19.86 2.34
C LYS A 102 11.01 -20.62 3.06
N PRO A 103 11.24 -20.41 4.37
CA PRO A 103 12.12 -21.30 5.10
C PRO A 103 11.30 -22.54 5.42
N VAL A 104 11.95 -23.70 5.41
CA VAL A 104 11.53 -24.79 6.29
C VAL A 104 11.34 -24.12 7.65
N ILE A 105 10.09 -24.07 8.13
CA ILE A 105 9.67 -23.53 9.43
C ILE A 105 10.87 -23.62 10.38
N GLU A 106 11.27 -22.53 11.04
CA GLU A 106 12.25 -22.59 12.14
C GLU A 106 11.71 -23.63 13.15
N GLN A 107 12.07 -24.87 12.88
CA GLN A 107 11.56 -26.08 13.49
C GLN A 107 12.35 -26.17 14.77
N VAL A 108 11.74 -25.80 15.90
CA VAL A 108 11.54 -26.74 17.02
C VAL A 108 10.40 -26.20 17.89
N TYR A 109 9.15 -26.45 17.48
CA TYR A 109 8.13 -26.70 18.50
C TYR A 109 7.61 -28.11 18.24
N PRO A 110 7.81 -29.06 19.18
CA PRO A 110 7.14 -30.35 19.07
C PRO A 110 5.65 -30.10 18.90
N THR A 111 4.94 -31.01 18.23
CA THR A 111 3.47 -30.99 18.17
C THR A 111 2.95 -31.08 19.61
N ALA A 112 2.85 -29.94 20.28
CA ALA A 112 2.38 -29.87 21.65
C ALA A 112 0.93 -30.34 21.62
N ALA A 113 0.59 -31.25 22.53
CA ALA A 113 -0.79 -31.64 22.76
C ALA A 113 -1.62 -30.37 22.99
N LEU A 114 -2.84 -30.33 22.44
CA LEU A 114 -3.75 -29.20 22.62
C LEU A 114 -3.85 -28.83 24.09
N GLN A 115 -3.70 -27.54 24.39
CA GLN A 115 -3.96 -27.03 25.72
C GLN A 115 -5.47 -26.92 25.90
N LEU A 116 -6.01 -27.72 26.83
CA LEU A 116 -7.44 -27.86 27.07
C LEU A 116 -7.76 -27.35 28.48
N SER A 117 -8.87 -26.64 28.63
CA SER A 117 -9.43 -26.34 29.95
C SER A 117 -10.07 -27.58 30.58
N ASP A 118 -10.12 -27.64 31.90
CA ASP A 118 -10.72 -28.74 32.64
C ASP A 118 -12.23 -28.85 32.34
N GLY A 119 -12.75 -30.08 32.27
CA GLY A 119 -14.19 -30.34 32.07
C GLY A 119 -14.70 -30.21 30.63
N LEU A 120 -13.82 -30.03 29.64
CA LEU A 120 -14.20 -30.00 28.23
C LEU A 120 -14.67 -31.35 27.70
N ASN A 121 -15.69 -31.34 26.82
CA ASN A 121 -16.13 -32.51 26.06
C ASN A 121 -15.15 -32.87 24.93
N THR A 122 -13.90 -33.18 25.29
CA THR A 122 -12.82 -33.49 24.34
C THR A 122 -13.06 -34.77 23.54
N ASN A 123 -14.02 -35.60 23.97
CA ASN A 123 -14.47 -36.80 23.28
C ASN A 123 -15.12 -36.48 21.92
N LEU A 124 -15.58 -35.24 21.72
CA LEU A 124 -16.11 -34.77 20.44
C LEU A 124 -15.01 -34.61 19.38
N LEU A 125 -13.75 -34.41 19.79
CA LEU A 125 -12.64 -34.22 18.86
C LEU A 125 -11.88 -35.52 18.62
N THR A 126 -11.87 -35.98 17.37
CA THR A 126 -10.97 -37.04 16.91
C THR A 126 -9.51 -36.59 16.99
N ASP A 127 -8.56 -37.52 17.00
CA ASP A 127 -7.13 -37.18 16.99
C ASP A 127 -6.73 -36.35 15.77
N LYS A 128 -7.38 -36.58 14.63
CA LYS A 128 -7.19 -35.77 13.41
C LYS A 128 -7.66 -34.33 13.65
N MET A 129 -8.85 -34.13 14.22
CA MET A 129 -9.38 -32.80 14.54
C MET A 129 -8.48 -32.06 15.51
N LYS A 130 -8.04 -32.75 16.58
CA LYS A 130 -7.10 -32.19 17.56
C LYS A 130 -5.81 -31.72 16.90
N ARG A 131 -5.26 -32.54 16.00
CA ARG A 131 -4.06 -32.20 15.23
C ARG A 131 -4.29 -31.00 14.31
N ASN A 132 -5.42 -30.95 13.59
CA ASN A 132 -5.73 -29.84 12.70
C ASN A 132 -5.83 -28.52 13.47
N VAL A 133 -6.59 -28.49 14.58
CA VAL A 133 -6.70 -27.30 15.45
C VAL A 133 -5.32 -26.86 15.97
N ALA A 134 -4.52 -27.82 16.47
CA ALA A 134 -3.20 -27.56 17.03
C ALA A 134 -2.23 -27.00 15.99
N THR A 135 -2.25 -27.57 14.77
CA THR A 135 -1.41 -27.16 13.65
C THR A 135 -1.81 -25.78 13.16
N THR A 136 -3.11 -25.52 12.93
CA THR A 136 -3.61 -24.21 12.46
C THR A 136 -3.28 -23.09 13.43
N MET A 137 -3.53 -23.25 14.74
CA MET A 137 -3.14 -22.23 15.72
C MET A 137 -1.61 -22.05 15.77
N ARG A 138 -0.83 -23.12 15.69
CA ARG A 138 0.63 -23.01 15.76
C ARG A 138 1.24 -22.35 14.51
N ASP A 139 0.88 -22.83 13.32
CA ASP A 139 1.49 -22.40 12.06
C ASP A 139 0.94 -21.06 11.59
N ASP A 140 -0.38 -20.85 11.66
CA ASP A 140 -0.99 -19.64 11.11
C ASP A 140 -1.05 -18.51 12.15
N LEU A 141 -1.34 -18.80 13.41
CA LEU A 141 -1.39 -17.79 14.48
C LEU A 141 -0.04 -17.59 15.19
N GLY A 142 0.87 -18.56 15.08
CA GLY A 142 2.17 -18.55 15.76
C GLY A 142 2.12 -18.98 17.24
N LYS A 143 0.97 -19.46 17.74
CA LYS A 143 0.77 -19.88 19.15
C LYS A 143 -0.50 -20.71 19.31
N GLN A 144 -0.42 -21.77 20.10
CA GLN A 144 -1.61 -22.49 20.56
C GLN A 144 -2.25 -21.75 21.74
N ILE A 145 -3.52 -21.36 21.60
CA ILE A 145 -4.32 -20.80 22.67
C ILE A 145 -5.01 -21.95 23.40
N ARG A 146 -5.20 -21.80 24.72
CA ARG A 146 -5.96 -22.76 25.51
C ARG A 146 -7.41 -22.80 25.05
N ILE A 147 -7.89 -23.98 24.67
CA ILE A 147 -9.27 -24.22 24.29
C ILE A 147 -10.16 -24.08 25.52
N THR A 148 -11.26 -23.35 25.35
CA THR A 148 -12.26 -23.03 26.37
C THR A 148 -13.62 -23.61 26.04
N LYS A 149 -13.88 -23.97 24.78
CA LYS A 149 -15.14 -24.56 24.35
C LYS A 149 -14.96 -25.55 23.20
N VAL A 150 -15.72 -26.63 23.24
CA VAL A 150 -15.92 -27.57 22.13
C VAL A 150 -17.41 -27.91 22.08
N GLU A 151 -18.03 -27.70 20.92
CA GLU A 151 -19.47 -27.87 20.71
C GLU A 151 -19.74 -28.60 19.39
N ASP A 152 -20.60 -29.62 19.43
CA ASP A 152 -21.10 -30.29 18.23
C ASP A 152 -22.30 -29.52 17.67
N LEU A 153 -22.29 -29.22 16.37
CA LEU A 153 -23.33 -28.48 15.67
C LEU A 153 -24.00 -29.41 14.63
N PRO A 154 -24.84 -30.37 15.07
CA PRO A 154 -25.29 -31.50 14.26
C PRO A 154 -26.11 -31.07 13.04
N VAL A 155 -26.91 -30.00 13.16
CA VAL A 155 -27.72 -29.45 12.05
C VAL A 155 -26.83 -29.02 10.87
N SER A 156 -25.65 -28.50 11.17
CA SER A 156 -24.69 -28.02 10.17
C SER A 156 -23.64 -29.07 9.79
N GLY A 157 -23.58 -30.21 10.50
CA GLY A 157 -22.52 -31.20 10.37
C GLY A 157 -21.14 -30.67 10.72
N ARG A 158 -21.05 -29.73 11.67
CA ARG A 158 -19.80 -29.06 12.07
C ARG A 158 -19.48 -29.31 13.53
N ILE A 159 -18.20 -29.25 13.87
CA ILE A 159 -17.74 -29.16 15.25
C ILE A 159 -17.09 -27.79 15.43
N TYR A 160 -17.53 -27.06 16.44
CA TYR A 160 -17.02 -25.75 16.81
C TYR A 160 -16.00 -25.86 17.94
N VAL A 161 -14.86 -25.19 17.78
CA VAL A 161 -13.80 -25.09 18.78
C VAL A 161 -13.50 -23.62 19.04
N GLU A 162 -13.50 -23.24 20.30
CA GLU A 162 -13.17 -21.89 20.78
C GLU A 162 -11.98 -21.96 21.73
N ALA A 163 -11.05 -21.01 21.57
CA ALA A 163 -9.93 -20.79 22.47
C ALA A 163 -9.78 -19.29 22.75
N GLY A 164 -9.57 -18.93 24.01
CA GLY A 164 -9.55 -17.53 24.44
C GLY A 164 -10.92 -16.86 24.32
N ASN A 165 -10.95 -15.53 24.22
CA ASN A 165 -12.16 -14.73 24.09
C ASN A 165 -11.92 -13.58 23.10
N GLU A 166 -12.88 -13.31 22.23
CA GLU A 166 -12.82 -12.25 21.21
C GLU A 166 -12.60 -10.85 21.80
N SER A 167 -13.06 -10.60 23.03
CA SER A 167 -12.80 -9.34 23.73
C SER A 167 -11.36 -9.21 24.26
N GLU A 168 -10.58 -10.29 24.27
CA GLU A 168 -9.20 -10.33 24.75
C GLU A 168 -8.19 -10.23 23.61
N LYS A 169 -6.91 -10.06 23.95
CA LYS A 169 -5.82 -9.88 22.97
C LYS A 169 -5.62 -11.06 22.02
N GLU A 170 -6.05 -12.26 22.43
CA GLU A 170 -5.85 -13.50 21.68
C GLU A 170 -7.13 -14.34 21.69
N TYR A 171 -7.59 -14.77 20.51
CA TYR A 171 -8.68 -15.73 20.39
C TYR A 171 -8.55 -16.58 19.13
N ALA A 172 -9.22 -17.72 19.14
CA ALA A 172 -9.38 -18.57 17.97
C ALA A 172 -10.77 -19.24 17.98
N LYS A 173 -11.47 -19.10 16.86
CA LYS A 173 -12.72 -19.78 16.53
C LYS A 173 -12.46 -20.66 15.31
N ILE A 174 -12.68 -21.96 15.44
CA ILE A 174 -12.41 -22.93 14.38
C ILE A 174 -13.62 -23.82 14.21
N TRP A 175 -14.11 -23.90 12.97
CA TRP A 175 -15.16 -24.84 12.58
C TRP A 175 -14.55 -25.96 11.77
N LEU A 176 -14.84 -27.19 12.18
CA LEU A 176 -14.41 -28.42 11.54
C LEU A 176 -15.61 -29.13 10.93
N ASP A 177 -15.38 -29.86 9.86
CA ASP A 177 -16.34 -30.82 9.34
C ASP A 177 -16.42 -32.03 10.29
N ALA A 178 -17.62 -32.36 10.80
CA ALA A 178 -17.78 -33.41 11.81
C ALA A 178 -17.43 -34.80 11.28
N ALA A 179 -17.62 -35.06 9.97
CA ALA A 179 -17.36 -36.37 9.37
C ALA A 179 -15.88 -36.56 9.02
N THR A 180 -15.24 -35.53 8.48
CA THR A 180 -13.87 -35.62 7.92
C THR A 180 -12.81 -35.02 8.83
N GLY A 181 -13.19 -34.15 9.78
CA GLY A 181 -12.29 -33.40 10.64
C GLY A 181 -11.48 -32.30 9.93
N ASN A 182 -11.81 -31.99 8.68
CA ASN A 182 -11.14 -30.92 7.92
C ASN A 182 -11.62 -29.55 8.39
N LEU A 183 -10.77 -28.52 8.25
CA LEU A 183 -11.16 -27.14 8.49
C LEU A 183 -12.28 -26.73 7.52
N ARG A 184 -13.27 -26.02 8.04
CA ARG A 184 -14.37 -25.42 7.26
C ARG A 184 -14.33 -23.91 7.30
N GLU A 185 -13.97 -23.36 8.46
CA GLU A 185 -13.90 -21.94 8.71
C GLU A 185 -12.94 -21.69 9.87
N VAL A 186 -12.21 -20.58 9.81
CA VAL A 186 -11.22 -20.19 10.83
C VAL A 186 -11.30 -18.69 11.01
N GLU A 187 -11.31 -18.25 12.26
CA GLU A 187 -11.18 -16.84 12.63
C GLU A 187 -10.31 -16.75 13.88
N MET A 188 -9.13 -16.15 13.77
CA MET A 188 -8.19 -16.06 14.88
C MET A 188 -7.52 -14.70 14.91
N ARG A 189 -7.24 -14.19 16.10
CA ARG A 189 -6.46 -12.97 16.32
C ARG A 189 -5.45 -13.19 17.42
N ARG A 190 -4.29 -12.58 17.26
CA ARG A 190 -3.29 -12.46 18.32
C ARG A 190 -2.62 -11.10 18.25
N GLU A 191 -2.63 -10.40 19.37
CA GLU A 191 -1.68 -9.30 19.62
C GLU A 191 -0.45 -9.87 20.32
N MET A 192 0.72 -9.63 19.74
CA MET A 192 1.99 -10.16 20.24
C MET A 192 3.00 -9.02 20.44
N LEU A 193 3.95 -9.26 21.35
CA LEU A 193 5.10 -8.37 21.51
C LEU A 193 5.97 -8.46 20.26
N ALA A 194 6.66 -7.36 19.94
CA ALA A 194 7.62 -7.35 18.84
C ALA A 194 8.71 -8.42 18.93
N SER A 195 9.12 -8.79 20.15
CA SER A 195 10.10 -9.85 20.40
C SER A 195 9.59 -11.25 20.06
N GLU A 196 8.27 -11.43 19.90
CA GLU A 196 7.65 -12.70 19.52
C GLU A 196 7.48 -12.83 18.00
N LEU A 197 7.67 -11.75 17.24
CA LEU A 197 7.61 -11.79 15.78
C LEU A 197 8.81 -12.55 15.21
N GLU A 198 8.55 -13.41 14.22
CA GLU A 198 9.57 -14.24 13.62
C GLU A 198 10.65 -13.38 12.97
N HIS A 199 11.93 -13.73 13.19
CA HIS A 199 13.09 -12.96 12.74
C HIS A 199 13.09 -12.64 11.24
N ARG A 200 12.44 -13.50 10.43
CA ARG A 200 12.32 -13.32 8.98
C ARG A 200 11.60 -12.01 8.61
N TYR A 201 10.54 -11.64 9.33
CA TYR A 201 9.83 -10.37 9.11
C TYR A 201 10.71 -9.18 9.48
N LEU A 202 11.37 -9.26 10.64
CA LEU A 202 12.23 -8.18 11.15
C LEU A 202 13.40 -7.84 10.21
N ARG A 203 13.94 -8.83 9.47
CA ARG A 203 15.03 -8.62 8.50
C ARG A 203 14.65 -7.75 7.31
N GLN A 204 13.37 -7.68 6.95
CA GLN A 204 12.89 -6.89 5.81
C GLN A 204 12.48 -5.46 6.19
N VAL A 205 12.27 -5.18 7.48
CA VAL A 205 11.69 -3.90 7.93
C VAL A 205 12.45 -2.70 7.40
N SER A 206 13.77 -2.67 7.56
CA SER A 206 14.59 -1.53 7.14
C SER A 206 14.54 -1.31 5.62
N SER A 207 14.60 -2.36 4.81
CA SER A 207 14.53 -2.24 3.35
C SER A 207 13.14 -1.81 2.88
N LEU A 208 12.08 -2.33 3.50
CA LEU A 208 10.70 -1.99 3.17
C LEU A 208 10.42 -0.51 3.49
N LEU A 209 10.81 -0.03 4.67
CA LEU A 209 10.67 1.38 5.05
C LEU A 209 11.50 2.30 4.15
N GLN A 210 12.73 1.90 3.81
CA GLN A 210 13.58 2.67 2.92
C GLN A 210 12.99 2.78 1.50
N SER A 211 12.28 1.75 1.03
CA SER A 211 11.66 1.73 -0.30
C SER A 211 10.59 2.82 -0.48
N ILE A 212 9.91 3.20 0.59
CA ILE A 212 8.93 4.30 0.58
C ILE A 212 9.53 5.65 1.02
N GLY A 213 10.85 5.73 1.26
CA GLY A 213 11.51 6.95 1.73
C GLY A 213 11.35 7.22 3.24
N SER A 214 10.92 6.22 4.01
CA SER A 214 10.72 6.33 5.47
C SER A 214 11.97 6.00 6.28
N THR A 215 11.92 6.19 7.60
CA THR A 215 13.06 5.98 8.50
C THR A 215 13.34 4.49 8.70
N PRO A 216 14.47 3.93 8.23
CA PRO A 216 14.71 2.48 8.27
C PRO A 216 14.99 1.93 9.67
N THR A 217 15.15 2.81 10.66
CA THR A 217 15.49 2.50 12.06
C THR A 217 14.31 2.62 13.02
N LEU A 218 13.07 2.75 12.50
CA LEU A 218 11.87 2.68 13.33
C LEU A 218 11.84 1.37 14.11
N LYS A 219 11.38 1.44 15.37
CA LYS A 219 11.38 0.29 16.27
C LYS A 219 10.00 -0.35 16.28
N PRO A 220 9.93 -1.69 16.29
CA PRO A 220 8.67 -2.39 16.50
C PRO A 220 7.96 -1.95 17.80
N ALA A 221 6.72 -1.50 17.67
CA ALA A 221 5.87 -1.07 18.78
C ALA A 221 4.88 -2.17 19.18
N SER A 222 4.14 -2.67 18.19
CA SER A 222 3.13 -3.72 18.38
C SER A 222 3.00 -4.58 17.14
N VAL A 223 2.60 -5.83 17.34
CA VAL A 223 2.34 -6.77 16.27
C VAL A 223 0.95 -7.37 16.46
N ARG A 224 0.15 -7.37 15.39
CA ARG A 224 -1.14 -8.03 15.36
C ARG A 224 -1.15 -9.03 14.22
N ARG A 225 -1.56 -10.26 14.50
CA ARG A 225 -1.82 -11.29 13.49
C ARG A 225 -3.29 -11.64 13.48
N TYR A 226 -3.89 -11.59 12.31
CA TYR A 226 -5.25 -12.05 12.05
C TYR A 226 -5.19 -13.22 11.08
N VAL A 227 -5.99 -14.24 11.31
CA VAL A 227 -6.09 -15.40 10.41
C VAL A 227 -7.56 -15.64 10.11
N SER A 228 -7.88 -15.74 8.83
CA SER A 228 -9.23 -16.05 8.38
C SER A 228 -9.22 -17.16 7.34
N MET A 229 -10.24 -18.00 7.39
CA MET A 229 -10.59 -18.93 6.33
C MET A 229 -12.11 -18.96 6.24
N LYS A 230 -12.68 -18.57 5.10
CA LYS A 230 -14.12 -18.65 4.84
C LYS A 230 -14.52 -20.02 4.32
N GLN A 231 -15.81 -20.33 4.37
CA GLN A 231 -16.35 -21.55 3.80
C GLN A 231 -16.01 -21.64 2.30
N ARG A 232 -15.41 -22.78 1.89
CA ARG A 232 -14.91 -23.12 0.54
C ARG A 232 -13.49 -22.66 0.22
N GLU A 233 -12.84 -21.90 1.11
CA GLU A 233 -11.39 -21.69 1.01
C GLU A 233 -10.67 -22.98 1.41
N LEU A 234 -9.53 -23.24 0.76
CA LEU A 234 -8.77 -24.48 0.94
C LEU A 234 -7.81 -24.40 2.13
N GLU A 235 -7.29 -23.21 2.40
CA GLU A 235 -6.26 -22.95 3.39
C GLU A 235 -6.52 -21.60 4.08
N PRO A 236 -6.15 -21.44 5.37
CA PRO A 236 -6.23 -20.16 6.04
C PRO A 236 -5.29 -19.10 5.44
N ILE A 237 -5.74 -17.84 5.47
CA ILE A 237 -4.92 -16.68 5.09
C ILE A 237 -4.58 -15.92 6.36
N SER A 238 -3.29 -15.71 6.59
CA SER A 238 -2.79 -14.89 7.70
C SER A 238 -2.42 -13.49 7.23
N TYR A 239 -2.76 -12.50 8.04
CA TYR A 239 -2.38 -11.10 7.90
C TYR A 239 -1.59 -10.70 9.13
N THR A 240 -0.34 -10.29 8.95
CA THR A 240 0.51 -9.81 10.05
C THR A 240 0.73 -8.31 9.86
N THR A 241 0.27 -7.51 10.81
CA THR A 241 0.50 -6.06 10.87
C THR A 241 1.56 -5.78 11.92
N LEU A 242 2.63 -5.11 11.52
CA LEU A 242 3.68 -4.60 12.39
C LEU A 242 3.60 -3.08 12.43
N THR A 243 3.32 -2.53 13.61
CA THR A 243 3.40 -1.09 13.88
C THR A 243 4.81 -0.75 14.33
N LEU A 244 5.36 0.32 13.77
CA LEU A 244 6.73 0.78 13.97
C LEU A 244 6.70 2.24 14.39
N GLU A 245 7.45 2.60 15.43
CA GLU A 245 7.47 3.97 15.92
C GLU A 245 8.84 4.39 16.46
N ASN A 246 9.01 5.70 16.53
CA ASN A 246 9.96 6.37 17.41
C ASN A 246 9.27 7.63 17.97
N GLU A 247 10.01 8.50 18.67
CA GLU A 247 9.43 9.68 19.32
C GLU A 247 8.62 10.59 18.38
N ASN A 248 8.97 10.66 17.09
CA ASN A 248 8.43 11.65 16.15
C ASN A 248 7.96 11.05 14.83
N SER A 249 7.92 9.73 14.69
CA SER A 249 7.67 9.09 13.41
C SER A 249 7.00 7.73 13.57
N TYR A 250 6.13 7.43 12.62
CA TYR A 250 5.34 6.22 12.55
C TYR A 250 5.59 5.49 11.22
N GLY A 251 5.47 4.17 11.28
CA GLY A 251 5.38 3.29 10.14
C GLY A 251 4.53 2.07 10.43
N GLU A 252 4.07 1.42 9.37
CA GLU A 252 3.29 0.20 9.43
C GLU A 252 3.64 -0.68 8.23
N ILE A 253 3.75 -1.99 8.48
CA ILE A 253 3.93 -2.97 7.43
C ILE A 253 2.90 -4.08 7.62
N VAL A 254 2.21 -4.44 6.54
CA VAL A 254 1.25 -5.54 6.50
C VAL A 254 1.78 -6.61 5.57
N TRP A 255 1.88 -7.84 6.06
CA TRP A 255 2.14 -9.03 5.26
C TRP A 255 0.88 -9.88 5.16
N GLN A 256 0.56 -10.33 3.96
CA GLN A 256 -0.34 -11.44 3.71
C GLN A 256 0.52 -12.70 3.59
N GLN A 257 0.35 -13.64 4.51
CA GLN A 257 1.26 -14.77 4.71
C GLN A 257 2.70 -14.26 4.89
N ASP A 258 3.52 -14.42 3.86
CA ASP A 258 4.94 -14.08 3.84
C ASP A 258 5.29 -12.98 2.81
N LYS A 259 4.26 -12.39 2.17
CA LYS A 259 4.43 -11.30 1.19
C LYS A 259 3.99 -9.98 1.81
N ALA A 260 4.86 -8.97 1.81
CA ALA A 260 4.46 -7.61 2.16
C ALA A 260 3.44 -7.12 1.13
N ILE A 261 2.29 -6.66 1.59
CA ILE A 261 1.19 -6.16 0.74
C ILE A 261 0.88 -4.68 1.00
N SER A 262 1.26 -4.14 2.16
CA SER A 262 1.08 -2.72 2.46
C SER A 262 2.24 -2.20 3.30
N ILE A 263 2.74 -1.01 2.97
CA ILE A 263 3.80 -0.32 3.69
C ILE A 263 3.39 1.14 3.80
N THR A 264 3.29 1.65 5.02
CA THR A 264 2.97 3.05 5.30
C THR A 264 4.05 3.63 6.22
N GLY A 265 4.42 4.89 6.02
CA GLY A 265 5.30 5.56 6.96
C GLY A 265 5.57 7.01 6.62
N ASP A 266 6.14 7.71 7.61
CA ASP A 266 6.54 9.11 7.42
C ASP A 266 7.73 9.22 6.52
N LEU A 267 7.68 10.17 5.60
CA LEU A 267 8.79 10.51 4.74
C LEU A 267 9.86 11.22 5.56
N ARG A 268 11.11 10.80 5.38
CA ARG A 268 12.24 11.57 5.93
C ARG A 268 12.31 12.94 5.24
N PRO A 269 12.76 14.00 5.93
CA PRO A 269 12.83 15.34 5.34
C PRO A 269 13.62 15.41 4.02
N ASP A 270 14.69 14.62 3.89
CA ASP A 270 15.53 14.53 2.68
C ASP A 270 14.84 13.80 1.52
N GLN A 271 13.78 13.03 1.78
CA GLN A 271 13.01 12.28 0.79
C GLN A 271 11.75 13.03 0.32
N ILE A 272 11.45 14.18 0.93
CA ILE A 272 10.31 15.00 0.52
C ILE A 272 10.69 15.77 -0.75
N SER A 273 9.99 15.46 -1.85
CA SER A 273 10.09 16.21 -3.10
C SER A 273 9.71 17.67 -2.89
N GLN A 274 10.67 18.58 -3.08
CA GLN A 274 10.43 20.01 -2.93
C GLN A 274 9.45 20.56 -3.97
N ALA A 275 9.43 19.98 -5.18
CA ALA A 275 8.47 20.34 -6.20
C ALA A 275 7.04 19.97 -5.77
N ALA A 276 6.82 18.72 -5.35
CA ALA A 276 5.51 18.28 -4.90
C ALA A 276 5.04 19.01 -3.63
N LEU A 277 5.96 19.31 -2.72
CA LEU A 277 5.64 20.12 -1.53
C LEU A 277 5.25 21.56 -1.91
N ALA A 278 5.92 22.16 -2.90
CA ALA A 278 5.56 23.48 -3.41
C ALA A 278 4.18 23.46 -4.09
N ASP A 279 3.90 22.45 -4.90
CA ASP A 279 2.59 22.25 -5.52
C ASP A 279 1.49 22.06 -4.48
N ALA A 280 1.75 21.24 -3.45
CA ALA A 280 0.83 21.05 -2.33
C ALA A 280 0.55 22.35 -1.56
N ARG A 281 1.59 23.16 -1.29
CA ARG A 281 1.42 24.49 -0.67
C ARG A 281 0.58 25.42 -1.52
N ASN A 282 0.81 25.44 -2.84
CA ASN A 282 0.02 26.25 -3.77
C ASN A 282 -1.45 25.81 -3.79
N ALA A 283 -1.71 24.50 -3.72
CA ALA A 283 -3.05 23.95 -3.65
C ALA A 283 -3.77 24.30 -2.34
N ILE A 284 -3.08 24.19 -1.19
CA ILE A 284 -3.63 24.64 0.08
C ILE A 284 -3.91 26.14 0.08
N GLU A 285 -3.03 26.96 -0.46
CA GLU A 285 -3.26 28.41 -0.55
C GLU A 285 -4.47 28.71 -1.45
N ALA A 286 -4.64 27.97 -2.54
CA ALA A 286 -5.80 28.11 -3.42
C ALA A 286 -7.12 27.75 -2.70
N LEU A 287 -7.13 26.68 -1.90
CA LEU A 287 -8.33 26.24 -1.16
C LEU A 287 -8.63 27.12 0.05
N SER A 288 -7.62 27.37 0.90
CA SER A 288 -7.78 28.03 2.20
C SER A 288 -7.70 29.56 2.16
N GLY A 289 -7.12 30.13 1.10
CA GLY A 289 -6.74 31.55 1.02
C GLY A 289 -5.56 31.94 1.93
N LYS A 290 -4.98 31.00 2.69
CA LYS A 290 -3.85 31.24 3.60
C LYS A 290 -2.53 30.83 2.93
N ALA A 291 -1.62 31.77 2.79
CA ALA A 291 -0.26 31.48 2.32
C ALA A 291 0.63 30.96 3.47
N ASN A 292 1.67 30.20 3.11
CA ASN A 292 2.74 29.76 4.02
C ASN A 292 2.28 28.94 5.23
N LEU A 293 1.28 28.06 5.07
CA LEU A 293 0.96 27.10 6.11
C LEU A 293 2.12 26.10 6.30
N ASP A 294 2.50 25.88 7.56
CA ASP A 294 3.59 24.96 7.90
C ASP A 294 3.19 23.52 7.60
N LEU A 295 4.13 22.77 7.01
CA LEU A 295 4.00 21.33 6.87
C LEU A 295 4.12 20.70 8.26
N VAL A 296 3.11 19.92 8.66
CA VAL A 296 3.09 19.16 9.90
C VAL A 296 3.70 17.78 9.68
N ARG A 297 3.31 17.10 8.59
CA ARG A 297 3.72 15.72 8.30
C ARG A 297 3.68 15.46 6.80
N ALA A 298 4.62 14.64 6.33
CA ALA A 298 4.55 14.03 5.01
C ALA A 298 4.68 12.52 5.18
N SER A 299 3.81 11.74 4.53
CA SER A 299 3.82 10.29 4.60
C SER A 299 3.61 9.69 3.22
N ARG A 300 4.03 8.43 3.08
CA ARG A 300 3.76 7.64 1.88
C ARG A 300 3.20 6.28 2.30
N SER A 301 2.21 5.81 1.56
CA SER A 301 1.65 4.47 1.69
C SER A 301 1.63 3.79 0.34
N LYS A 302 2.15 2.57 0.27
CA LYS A 302 2.08 1.70 -0.91
C LYS A 302 1.27 0.46 -0.55
N ASP A 303 0.20 0.22 -1.27
CA ASP A 303 -0.76 -0.85 -1.00
C ASP A 303 -1.02 -1.67 -2.28
N ASP A 304 -0.60 -2.93 -2.27
CA ASP A 304 -0.73 -3.88 -3.39
C ASP A 304 -2.17 -4.38 -3.57
N GLU A 305 -2.92 -4.52 -2.48
CA GLU A 305 -4.30 -5.01 -2.52
C GLU A 305 -5.19 -3.97 -3.20
N LEU A 306 -5.04 -2.70 -2.82
CA LEU A 306 -5.71 -1.58 -3.48
C LEU A 306 -5.04 -1.20 -4.80
N GLY A 307 -3.78 -1.60 -5.01
CA GLY A 307 -2.98 -1.19 -6.17
C GLY A 307 -2.76 0.32 -6.20
N LYS A 308 -2.48 0.93 -5.04
CA LYS A 308 -2.35 2.39 -4.84
C LYS A 308 -1.02 2.73 -4.18
N ASP A 309 -0.35 3.75 -4.69
CA ASP A 309 0.79 4.42 -4.09
C ASP A 309 0.39 5.86 -3.80
N THR A 310 0.40 6.25 -2.53
CA THR A 310 -0.16 7.51 -2.05
C THR A 310 0.87 8.29 -1.28
N VAL A 311 1.08 9.55 -1.68
CA VAL A 311 1.82 10.54 -0.91
C VAL A 311 0.81 11.49 -0.28
N PHE A 312 0.97 11.73 1.02
CA PHE A 312 0.08 12.57 1.81
C PHE A 312 0.89 13.67 2.50
N PHE A 313 0.46 14.91 2.33
CA PHE A 313 1.00 16.08 3.01
C PHE A 313 -0.06 16.65 3.94
N SER A 314 0.26 16.74 5.23
CA SER A 314 -0.57 17.41 6.23
C SER A 314 0.06 18.74 6.61
N PHE A 315 -0.77 19.78 6.64
CA PHE A 315 -0.40 21.13 7.01
C PHE A 315 -1.10 21.55 8.31
N LYS A 316 -0.64 22.65 8.91
CA LYS A 316 -1.32 23.28 10.05
C LYS A 316 -2.79 23.57 9.72
N ASP A 317 -3.61 23.69 10.75
CA ASP A 317 -5.06 23.87 10.65
C ASP A 317 -5.75 22.72 9.89
N ASN A 318 -5.24 21.49 9.99
CA ASN A 318 -5.83 20.27 9.40
C ASN A 318 -6.09 20.33 7.88
N TYR A 319 -5.34 21.13 7.14
CA TYR A 319 -5.34 21.09 5.69
C TYR A 319 -4.46 19.94 5.19
N PHE A 320 -4.83 19.35 4.05
CA PHE A 320 -4.04 18.27 3.48
C PHE A 320 -4.06 18.25 1.94
N VAL A 321 -3.03 17.62 1.39
CA VAL A 321 -2.95 17.25 -0.02
C VAL A 321 -2.60 15.77 -0.11
N GLN A 322 -3.32 15.04 -0.94
CA GLN A 322 -3.08 13.63 -1.23
C GLN A 322 -2.87 13.45 -2.73
N MET A 323 -1.81 12.75 -3.08
CA MET A 323 -1.49 12.36 -4.46
C MET A 323 -1.47 10.85 -4.51
N THR A 324 -2.30 10.24 -5.34
CA THR A 324 -2.42 8.78 -5.44
C THR A 324 -2.17 8.36 -6.88
N GLU A 325 -1.29 7.40 -7.09
CA GLU A 325 -1.12 6.72 -8.37
C GLU A 325 -1.53 5.25 -8.20
N GLY A 326 -2.35 4.72 -9.11
CA GLY A 326 -2.77 3.33 -9.02
C GLY A 326 -3.38 2.79 -10.30
N LYS A 327 -3.97 1.60 -10.20
CA LYS A 327 -4.65 0.94 -11.34
C LYS A 327 -5.78 1.78 -11.93
N GLU A 328 -6.41 2.62 -11.11
CA GLU A 328 -7.51 3.53 -11.47
C GLU A 328 -7.00 4.88 -12.03
N GLY A 329 -5.70 5.00 -12.31
CA GLY A 329 -5.09 6.23 -12.78
C GLY A 329 -4.50 7.08 -11.65
N VAL A 330 -4.42 8.39 -11.89
CA VAL A 330 -3.80 9.33 -10.97
C VAL A 330 -4.84 10.23 -10.33
N GLY A 331 -4.88 10.23 -9.00
CA GLY A 331 -5.75 11.06 -8.17
C GLY A 331 -4.99 12.19 -7.49
N TYR A 332 -5.63 13.36 -7.39
CA TYR A 332 -5.12 14.49 -6.62
C TYR A 332 -6.24 15.06 -5.76
N THR A 333 -6.09 14.99 -4.44
CA THR A 333 -7.04 15.54 -3.48
C THR A 333 -6.40 16.70 -2.72
N VAL A 334 -7.15 17.79 -2.58
CA VAL A 334 -6.84 18.89 -1.66
C VAL A 334 -8.03 19.08 -0.74
N GLY A 335 -7.79 19.17 0.57
CA GLY A 335 -8.89 19.15 1.52
C GLY A 335 -8.64 19.90 2.83
N ASP A 336 -9.76 20.25 3.44
CA ASP A 336 -9.89 20.81 4.78
C ASP A 336 -10.54 19.76 5.70
N ALA A 337 -9.71 19.13 6.53
CA ALA A 337 -10.15 18.11 7.48
C ALA A 337 -10.60 18.71 8.83
N ASN A 338 -10.75 20.03 8.95
CA ASN A 338 -11.29 20.61 10.18
C ASN A 338 -12.72 20.11 10.42
N HIS A 339 -12.95 19.74 11.68
CA HIS A 339 -14.29 19.56 12.18
C HIS A 339 -14.84 20.93 12.52
N TYR A 340 -15.74 21.41 11.68
CA TYR A 340 -16.55 22.57 12.03
C TYR A 340 -17.86 22.04 12.62
N GLU A 341 -18.39 22.76 13.60
CA GLU A 341 -19.67 22.45 14.22
C GLU A 341 -20.69 22.09 13.14
N GLN A 342 -21.16 20.84 13.19
CA GLN A 342 -22.32 20.41 12.42
C GLN A 342 -23.50 21.19 12.98
N GLN A 343 -24.43 21.63 12.11
CA GLN A 343 -25.68 22.20 12.57
C GLN A 343 -26.29 21.26 13.63
N GLU A 344 -26.65 21.80 14.80
CA GLU A 344 -27.40 21.04 15.80
C GLU A 344 -28.76 20.71 15.19
N ILE A 345 -28.86 19.52 14.59
CA ILE A 345 -30.10 18.98 14.03
C ILE A 345 -30.85 18.35 15.20
N GLY A 346 -31.84 19.07 15.74
CA GLY A 346 -32.62 18.65 16.89
C GLY A 346 -33.79 17.71 16.54
N ASN A 347 -34.19 17.65 15.27
CA ASN A 347 -35.33 16.84 14.80
C ASN A 347 -35.25 16.47 13.31
N ILE A 348 -36.17 15.60 12.87
CA ILE A 348 -36.24 15.07 11.49
C ILE A 348 -36.53 16.19 10.47
N GLU A 349 -37.36 17.16 10.80
CA GLU A 349 -37.72 18.27 9.88
C GLU A 349 -36.51 19.16 9.59
N GLU A 350 -35.68 19.45 10.60
CA GLU A 350 -34.42 20.17 10.45
C GLU A 350 -33.41 19.37 9.63
N MET A 351 -33.38 18.04 9.78
CA MET A 351 -32.52 17.17 8.98
C MET A 351 -32.93 17.19 7.51
N GLU A 352 -34.22 17.08 7.22
CA GLU A 352 -34.76 17.14 5.85
C GLU A 352 -34.50 18.49 5.21
N ALA A 353 -34.73 19.59 5.93
CA ALA A 353 -34.44 20.94 5.45
C ALA A 353 -32.94 21.16 5.17
N TYR A 354 -32.06 20.62 6.02
CA TYR A 354 -30.62 20.65 5.81
C TYR A 354 -30.20 19.86 4.56
N HIS A 355 -30.74 18.66 4.38
CA HIS A 355 -30.50 17.83 3.20
C HIS A 355 -30.99 18.51 1.92
N GLU A 356 -32.20 19.10 1.95
CA GLU A 356 -32.75 19.84 0.83
C GLU A 356 -31.86 21.04 0.47
N LYS A 357 -31.36 21.77 1.47
CA LYS A 357 -30.45 22.91 1.26
C LYS A 357 -29.13 22.50 0.62
N LEU A 358 -28.51 21.39 1.06
CA LEU A 358 -27.30 20.86 0.43
C LEU A 358 -27.57 20.41 -1.01
N PHE A 359 -28.64 19.66 -1.22
CA PHE A 359 -28.96 19.12 -2.54
C PHE A 359 -29.29 20.21 -3.56
N ASN A 360 -29.98 21.27 -3.14
CA ASN A 360 -30.47 22.35 -4.00
C ASN A 360 -29.56 23.57 -4.08
N ILE A 361 -28.32 23.52 -3.58
CA ILE A 361 -27.40 24.66 -3.70
C ILE A 361 -27.22 25.06 -5.17
N ASP A 362 -27.20 26.35 -5.48
CA ASP A 362 -27.10 26.83 -6.86
C ASP A 362 -25.78 26.39 -7.52
N GLU A 363 -25.86 25.85 -8.74
CA GLU A 363 -24.66 25.47 -9.51
C GLU A 363 -23.74 26.67 -9.77
N SER A 364 -24.29 27.86 -10.03
CA SER A 364 -23.49 29.08 -10.23
C SER A 364 -22.65 29.41 -9.01
N LEU A 365 -23.24 29.31 -7.80
CA LEU A 365 -22.52 29.53 -6.55
C LEU A 365 -21.37 28.52 -6.39
N LEU A 366 -21.62 27.25 -6.66
CA LEU A 366 -20.57 26.22 -6.63
C LEU A 366 -19.45 26.52 -7.63
N ARG A 367 -19.80 26.89 -8.87
CA ARG A 367 -18.82 27.23 -9.91
C ARG A 367 -18.00 28.46 -9.57
N ASP A 368 -18.62 29.50 -9.02
CA ASP A 368 -17.95 30.73 -8.59
C ASP A 368 -16.94 30.46 -7.47
N ASN A 369 -17.26 29.53 -6.57
CA ASN A 369 -16.38 29.15 -5.46
C ASN A 369 -15.26 28.18 -5.88
N VAL A 370 -15.57 27.16 -6.68
CA VAL A 370 -14.60 26.09 -7.02
C VAL A 370 -13.77 26.41 -8.27
N GLY A 371 -14.33 27.13 -9.23
CA GLY A 371 -13.69 27.45 -10.51
C GLY A 371 -12.34 28.16 -10.37
N PRO A 372 -12.21 29.22 -9.55
CA PRO A 372 -10.93 29.88 -9.29
C PRO A 372 -9.89 28.94 -8.66
N ILE A 373 -10.31 28.04 -7.78
CA ILE A 373 -9.44 27.07 -7.11
C ILE A 373 -8.90 26.07 -8.14
N ILE A 374 -9.78 25.44 -8.92
CA ILE A 374 -9.40 24.48 -9.97
C ILE A 374 -8.49 25.13 -11.00
N LYS A 375 -8.78 26.37 -11.41
CA LYS A 375 -7.91 27.12 -12.32
C LYS A 375 -6.53 27.36 -11.73
N LYS A 376 -6.43 27.71 -10.44
CA LYS A 376 -5.14 27.95 -9.77
C LYS A 376 -4.32 26.67 -9.60
N ILE A 377 -4.97 25.55 -9.30
CA ILE A 377 -4.30 24.27 -9.02
C ILE A 377 -3.95 23.52 -10.32
N PHE A 378 -4.92 23.39 -11.23
CA PHE A 378 -4.82 22.51 -12.39
C PHE A 378 -4.72 23.26 -13.72
N ASN A 379 -4.94 24.58 -13.73
CA ASN A 379 -4.94 25.42 -14.94
C ASN A 379 -5.89 24.89 -16.04
N VAL A 380 -7.07 24.45 -15.64
CA VAL A 380 -8.11 23.88 -16.52
C VAL A 380 -9.23 24.90 -16.76
N ASP A 381 -9.85 24.84 -17.95
CA ASP A 381 -11.09 25.55 -18.23
C ASP A 381 -12.30 24.80 -17.63
N PHE A 382 -12.63 25.18 -16.39
CA PHE A 382 -13.69 24.53 -15.62
C PHE A 382 -15.11 24.70 -16.23
N ASN A 383 -15.30 25.68 -17.11
CA ASN A 383 -16.61 25.92 -17.74
C ASN A 383 -17.01 24.80 -18.71
N ALA A 384 -16.06 23.99 -19.18
CA ALA A 384 -16.32 22.86 -20.06
C ALA A 384 -16.93 21.64 -19.34
N TYR A 385 -16.88 21.61 -18.00
CA TYR A 385 -17.33 20.47 -17.19
C TYR A 385 -18.82 20.56 -16.88
N LYS A 386 -19.53 19.44 -16.91
CA LYS A 386 -20.94 19.34 -16.52
C LYS A 386 -21.07 18.90 -15.06
N LEU A 387 -22.01 19.51 -14.34
CA LEU A 387 -22.30 19.17 -12.95
C LEU A 387 -23.21 17.94 -12.87
N HIS A 388 -22.84 16.98 -12.03
CA HIS A 388 -23.63 15.82 -11.65
C HIS A 388 -23.80 15.80 -10.13
N ARG A 389 -25.05 15.67 -9.67
CA ARG A 389 -25.39 15.55 -8.24
C ARG A 389 -25.62 14.09 -7.90
N ASN A 390 -25.08 13.64 -6.77
CA ASN A 390 -25.38 12.32 -6.22
C ASN A 390 -26.38 12.46 -5.07
N ALA A 391 -27.59 11.93 -5.25
CA ALA A 391 -28.63 11.96 -4.21
C ALA A 391 -28.24 11.13 -2.97
N GLU A 392 -27.34 10.15 -3.12
CA GLU A 392 -26.87 9.30 -2.02
C GLU A 392 -25.70 9.93 -1.25
N GLN A 393 -25.07 10.99 -1.79
CA GLN A 393 -23.91 11.66 -1.20
C GLN A 393 -24.14 13.18 -1.16
N LEU A 394 -24.96 13.60 -0.20
CA LEU A 394 -25.26 15.02 0.04
C LEU A 394 -23.99 15.80 0.39
N GLY A 395 -23.93 17.05 -0.05
CA GLY A 395 -22.74 17.90 0.13
C GLY A 395 -21.57 17.52 -0.78
N MET A 396 -21.79 16.65 -1.77
CA MET A 396 -20.79 16.32 -2.79
C MET A 396 -21.39 16.40 -4.20
N VAL A 397 -20.59 16.91 -5.14
CA VAL A 397 -20.94 16.95 -6.57
C VAL A 397 -19.75 16.49 -7.41
N THR A 398 -20.04 15.98 -8.61
CA THR A 398 -19.03 15.61 -9.59
C THR A 398 -19.14 16.55 -10.78
N PHE A 399 -18.03 17.15 -11.19
CA PHE A 399 -17.89 17.87 -12.44
C PHE A 399 -17.17 16.96 -13.43
N GLU A 400 -17.82 16.61 -14.53
CA GLU A 400 -17.30 15.68 -15.54
C GLU A 400 -17.07 16.39 -16.88
N LEU A 401 -15.92 16.12 -17.50
CA LEU A 401 -15.62 16.59 -18.84
C LEU A 401 -15.96 15.51 -19.87
N GLU A 402 -17.11 15.62 -20.54
CA GLU A 402 -17.65 14.61 -21.47
C GLU A 402 -16.69 14.14 -22.58
N SER A 403 -15.70 14.96 -22.94
CA SER A 403 -14.70 14.62 -23.97
C SER A 403 -13.56 13.74 -23.44
N SER A 404 -13.53 13.41 -22.16
CA SER A 404 -12.46 12.68 -21.47
C SER A 404 -12.99 11.89 -20.27
N THR A 405 -12.12 11.18 -19.56
CA THR A 405 -12.42 10.56 -18.27
C THR A 405 -12.16 11.50 -17.09
N ASP A 406 -11.70 12.73 -17.32
CA ASP A 406 -11.29 13.66 -16.26
C ASP A 406 -12.49 14.19 -15.47
N VAL A 407 -12.42 14.04 -14.14
CA VAL A 407 -13.47 14.47 -13.22
C VAL A 407 -12.94 15.22 -12.01
N PHE A 408 -13.78 16.11 -11.48
CA PHE A 408 -13.60 16.73 -10.17
C PHE A 408 -14.76 16.38 -9.25
N GLN A 409 -14.49 15.64 -8.18
CA GLN A 409 -15.41 15.52 -7.06
C GLN A 409 -15.16 16.68 -6.08
N VAL A 410 -16.23 17.36 -5.68
CA VAL A 410 -16.18 18.56 -4.86
C VAL A 410 -17.10 18.39 -3.67
N GLU A 411 -16.53 18.41 -2.47
CA GLU A 411 -17.26 18.44 -1.21
C GLU A 411 -17.46 19.90 -0.77
N TYR A 412 -18.68 20.23 -0.35
CA TYR A 412 -19.09 21.60 0.03
C TYR A 412 -20.03 21.60 1.23
N ARG A 413 -20.19 22.78 1.83
CA ARG A 413 -21.09 23.07 2.95
C ARG A 413 -22.40 23.69 2.50
N GLU A 414 -23.36 23.83 3.41
CA GLU A 414 -24.66 24.43 3.10
C GLU A 414 -24.61 25.91 2.67
N ASP A 415 -23.47 26.58 2.87
CA ASP A 415 -23.20 27.95 2.38
C ASP A 415 -22.35 27.98 1.10
N GLY A 416 -22.04 26.83 0.51
CA GLY A 416 -21.27 26.69 -0.72
C GLY A 416 -19.77 26.77 -0.54
N ARG A 417 -19.25 26.90 0.69
CA ARG A 417 -17.81 26.82 0.94
C ARG A 417 -17.29 25.43 0.58
N ILE A 418 -16.20 25.40 -0.19
CA ILE A 418 -15.55 24.17 -0.64
C ILE A 418 -14.69 23.62 0.50
N LYS A 419 -14.87 22.34 0.82
CA LYS A 419 -14.06 21.62 1.80
C LYS A 419 -12.99 20.76 1.15
N MET A 420 -13.34 20.10 0.05
CA MET A 420 -12.45 19.15 -0.59
C MET A 420 -12.66 19.16 -2.09
N ILE A 421 -11.57 19.03 -2.83
CA ILE A 421 -11.58 18.84 -4.28
C ILE A 421 -10.70 17.64 -4.57
N THR A 422 -11.27 16.62 -5.22
CA THR A 422 -10.58 15.44 -5.71
C THR A 422 -10.66 15.42 -7.22
N ARG A 423 -9.51 15.49 -7.88
CA ARG A 423 -9.38 15.22 -9.31
C ARG A 423 -9.05 13.74 -9.52
N GLY A 424 -9.68 13.11 -10.51
CA GLY A 424 -9.41 11.72 -10.88
C GLY A 424 -9.91 11.39 -12.29
N GLU A 425 -9.98 10.09 -12.58
CA GLU A 425 -10.48 9.54 -13.84
C GLU A 425 -11.69 8.63 -13.56
N LEU A 426 -12.72 8.67 -14.42
CA LEU A 426 -13.89 7.77 -14.42
C LEU A 426 -13.69 6.52 -15.29
#